data_AF-A0A1I6G3R5-F1
#
_entry.id   AF-A0A1I6G3R5-F1
#
_cell.length_a   1.000
_cell.length_b   1.000
_cell.length_c   1.000
_cell.angle_alpha   90.00
_cell.angle_beta   90.00
_cell.angle_gamma   90.00
#
_symmetry.space_group_name_H-M   'P 1'
#
loop_
_entity.id
_entity.type
_entity.pdbx_description
1 polymer ?
#
loop_
_entity_poly.entity_id
_entity_poly.type
_entity_poly.pdbx_seq_one_letter_code
_entity_poly.pdbx_strand_id
1 'polypeptide(L)'
;MPLGPLHSHRSSNSSSEDYASEDESSSGTADQVGPTTPTRTVSRRRFLAGVTATASVSLAGCTARLPGKAASVDSRTTRDGNTLIWAYPASAAESDQGFEGIGYAAIRFQVFNMAVDADSVIPALQFRLNSTVADLAAGESYQGYQADSFRFYIGVPRTYDGAAGLRAFVQPPQWPDIRTTYGYTGAVRELAVQAPDVHEDGTIIVEGRFQPYDATLPSELHCGFEVQASQSGPLGRTVRVDGRETFDVSVIDLPEGITTA
;
A
#
# COMPACT_ATOMS: atom_id res chain seq x y z
N MET A 1 8.90 -5.55 -55.29
CA MET A 1 9.22 -4.18 -55.74
C MET A 1 8.02 -3.67 -56.52
N PRO A 2 7.56 -2.41 -56.42
CA PRO A 2 8.12 -1.21 -55.74
C PRO A 2 7.41 -0.95 -54.38
N LEU A 3 7.95 -0.34 -53.31
CA LEU A 3 8.79 0.84 -53.03
C LEU A 3 8.06 2.21 -53.04
N GLY A 4 7.64 2.66 -51.83
CA GLY A 4 7.73 4.04 -51.31
C GLY A 4 6.42 4.86 -51.20
N PRO A 5 6.37 5.95 -50.38
CA PRO A 5 7.40 6.48 -49.48
C PRO A 5 6.95 6.72 -48.00
N LEU A 6 7.98 6.92 -47.17
CA LEU A 6 7.96 7.34 -45.77
C LEU A 6 7.43 8.77 -45.57
N HIS A 7 6.72 9.03 -44.47
CA HIS A 7 6.54 10.36 -43.91
C HIS A 7 7.32 10.49 -42.60
N SER A 8 8.31 11.38 -42.63
CA SER A 8 9.16 11.79 -41.52
C SER A 8 8.55 13.05 -40.91
N HIS A 9 8.14 12.99 -39.65
CA HIS A 9 7.77 14.19 -38.89
C HIS A 9 9.01 14.76 -38.21
N ARG A 10 9.33 15.97 -38.68
CA ARG A 10 10.42 16.85 -38.25
C ARG A 10 10.04 17.51 -36.93
N SER A 11 10.82 17.24 -35.88
CA SER A 11 10.89 18.10 -34.69
C SER A 11 11.80 19.29 -34.99
N SER A 12 11.27 20.49 -34.76
CA SER A 12 12.06 21.70 -34.51
C SER A 12 11.13 22.76 -33.95
N ASN A 13 11.26 23.05 -32.66
CA ASN A 13 10.90 24.34 -32.11
C ASN A 13 11.97 24.75 -31.10
N SER A 14 12.74 25.76 -31.49
CA SER A 14 13.57 26.58 -30.61
C SER A 14 12.72 27.72 -30.07
N SER A 15 12.89 28.07 -28.80
CA SER A 15 12.81 29.47 -28.36
C SER A 15 13.59 29.61 -27.06
N SER A 16 14.65 30.40 -27.16
CA SER A 16 15.45 30.99 -26.10
C SER A 16 14.62 31.99 -25.28
N GLU A 17 14.99 32.24 -24.03
CA GLU A 17 15.15 33.60 -23.47
C GLU A 17 15.78 33.54 -22.06
N ASP A 18 16.94 34.19 -21.95
CA ASP A 18 17.65 34.56 -20.73
C ASP A 18 16.99 35.77 -20.05
N TYR A 19 17.00 35.84 -18.72
CA TYR A 19 17.17 37.10 -17.97
C TYR A 19 17.81 36.84 -16.61
N ALA A 20 18.69 37.77 -16.23
CA ALA A 20 19.69 37.70 -15.17
C ALA A 20 19.32 38.50 -13.90
N SER A 21 20.27 38.46 -12.95
CA SER A 21 20.55 39.38 -11.81
C SER A 21 19.87 39.04 -10.46
N GLU A 22 20.64 38.66 -9.42
CA GLU A 22 21.38 39.51 -8.41
C GLU A 22 20.37 40.15 -7.41
N ASP A 23 20.55 40.28 -6.09
CA ASP A 23 21.72 40.33 -5.20
C ASP A 23 21.26 40.32 -3.71
N GLU A 24 22.23 40.22 -2.78
CA GLU A 24 22.25 40.64 -1.35
C GLU A 24 21.32 39.94 -0.31
N SER A 25 21.77 39.26 0.75
CA SER A 25 22.79 39.48 1.82
C SER A 25 22.29 40.19 3.10
N SER A 26 22.78 39.69 4.24
CA SER A 26 22.81 40.26 5.61
C SER A 26 21.57 40.06 6.51
N SER A 27 21.57 39.19 7.54
CA SER A 27 22.34 39.11 8.80
C SER A 27 21.78 39.98 9.95
N GLY A 28 21.62 39.37 11.14
CA GLY A 28 21.21 40.06 12.37
C GLY A 28 20.81 39.13 13.52
N THR A 29 21.79 38.53 14.18
CA THR A 29 21.71 37.78 15.46
C THR A 29 22.11 38.62 16.66
N ALA A 30 21.43 38.46 17.81
CA ALA A 30 21.93 38.58 19.20
C ALA A 30 20.83 38.02 20.15
N ASP A 31 20.96 36.90 20.89
CA ASP A 31 21.76 36.62 22.12
C ASP A 31 21.57 37.67 23.25
N GLN A 32 21.45 37.39 24.56
CA GLN A 32 21.29 36.19 25.40
C GLN A 32 21.13 36.66 26.88
N VAL A 33 20.45 35.86 27.72
CA VAL A 33 20.74 35.53 29.15
C VAL A 33 20.49 36.53 30.33
N GLY A 34 19.85 35.99 31.39
CA GLY A 34 19.58 36.57 32.74
C GLY A 34 20.82 36.67 33.66
N PRO A 35 20.76 36.59 35.03
CA PRO A 35 19.95 35.62 35.82
C PRO A 35 19.44 36.04 37.25
N THR A 36 18.56 35.18 37.82
CA THR A 36 18.30 34.73 39.23
C THR A 36 18.44 35.67 40.45
N THR A 37 17.64 35.57 41.53
CA THR A 37 17.72 34.57 42.64
C THR A 37 16.56 34.81 43.70
N PRO A 38 16.45 34.13 44.88
CA PRO A 38 15.62 32.96 45.21
C PRO A 38 14.55 33.17 46.33
N THR A 39 13.89 32.07 46.75
CA THR A 39 13.66 31.60 48.15
C THR A 39 12.20 31.29 48.51
N ARG A 40 11.88 30.02 48.76
CA ARG A 40 11.39 29.51 50.07
C ARG A 40 11.03 28.01 50.04
N THR A 41 11.80 27.24 50.79
CA THR A 41 11.46 25.94 51.38
C THR A 41 10.70 26.13 52.69
N VAL A 42 9.56 25.45 52.89
CA VAL A 42 9.16 24.90 54.22
C VAL A 42 8.32 23.62 54.07
N SER A 43 8.80 22.61 54.78
CA SER A 43 8.25 21.29 55.17
C SER A 43 6.78 21.24 55.62
N ARG A 44 6.12 20.08 55.37
CA ARG A 44 5.48 19.25 56.43
C ARG A 44 5.00 17.91 55.88
N ARG A 45 5.62 16.82 56.35
CA ARG A 45 5.14 15.44 56.20
C ARG A 45 3.91 15.23 57.09
N ARG A 46 2.84 14.68 56.54
CA ARG A 46 1.78 13.98 57.30
C ARG A 46 1.48 12.66 56.58
N PHE A 47 1.79 11.58 57.27
CA PHE A 47 1.34 10.22 56.97
C PHE A 47 -0.07 10.06 57.53
N LEU A 48 -1.01 9.63 56.70
CA LEU A 48 -2.23 8.94 57.11
C LEU A 48 -2.54 7.88 56.04
N ALA A 49 -2.58 6.62 56.48
CA ALA A 49 -3.21 5.48 55.83
C ALA A 49 -4.69 5.82 55.54
N GLY A 50 -5.42 5.26 54.58
CA GLY A 50 -5.36 3.97 53.93
C GLY A 50 -6.81 3.59 53.65
N VAL A 51 -7.22 3.54 52.39
CA VAL A 51 -8.45 2.88 51.93
C VAL A 51 -8.10 2.21 50.61
N THR A 52 -8.02 0.89 50.64
CA THR A 52 -7.85 0.04 49.46
C THR A 52 -9.14 0.03 48.66
N ALA A 53 -9.18 0.80 47.58
CA ALA A 53 -10.07 0.52 46.46
C ALA A 53 -9.28 -0.34 45.47
N THR A 54 -9.64 -1.62 45.34
CA THR A 54 -9.20 -2.45 44.22
C THR A 54 -9.86 -1.93 42.96
N ALA A 55 -9.23 -0.96 42.32
CA ALA A 55 -9.44 -0.72 40.91
C ALA A 55 -8.70 -1.83 40.17
N SER A 56 -9.45 -2.72 39.52
CA SER A 56 -8.93 -3.52 38.42
C SER A 56 -8.52 -2.56 37.31
N VAL A 57 -7.27 -2.11 37.38
CA VAL A 57 -6.59 -1.44 36.27
C VAL A 57 -6.39 -2.53 35.24
N SER A 58 -7.33 -2.63 34.30
CA SER A 58 -7.03 -3.20 32.99
C SER A 58 -5.74 -2.51 32.53
N LEU A 59 -4.69 -3.30 32.30
CA LEU A 59 -3.43 -2.82 31.75
C LEU A 59 -3.73 -2.21 30.38
N ALA A 60 -4.12 -0.94 30.33
CA ALA A 60 -3.82 -0.09 29.21
C ALA A 60 -2.29 -0.05 29.18
N GLY A 61 -1.70 -0.94 28.38
CA GLY A 61 -0.28 -0.94 28.13
C GLY A 61 0.09 0.41 27.53
N CYS A 62 0.48 1.35 28.38
CA CYS A 62 1.28 2.49 27.98
C CYS A 62 2.64 1.93 27.56
N THR A 63 2.71 1.37 26.35
CA THR A 63 3.98 1.19 25.68
C THR A 63 4.52 2.58 25.45
N ALA A 64 5.53 2.96 26.23
CA ALA A 64 6.40 4.07 25.90
C ALA A 64 6.91 3.80 24.47
N ARG A 65 6.32 4.47 23.48
CA ARG A 65 6.75 4.42 22.10
C ARG A 65 8.11 5.08 22.04
N LEU A 66 9.13 4.27 21.78
CA LEU A 66 10.42 4.79 21.36
C LEU A 66 10.19 5.57 20.06
N PRO A 67 10.67 6.83 19.95
CA PRO A 67 10.69 7.56 18.69
C PRO A 67 11.38 6.70 17.62
N GLY A 68 10.72 6.47 16.50
CA GLY A 68 11.30 5.78 15.33
C GLY A 68 10.84 4.33 15.08
N LYS A 69 9.97 3.72 15.91
CA LYS A 69 9.29 2.47 15.52
C LYS A 69 7.90 2.75 14.97
N ALA A 70 7.64 2.27 13.76
CA ALA A 70 6.33 2.34 13.14
C ALA A 70 5.28 1.60 14.00
N ALA A 71 4.15 2.26 14.19
CA ALA A 71 3.00 1.74 14.90
C ALA A 71 2.24 0.75 14.02
N SER A 72 1.99 -0.46 14.51
CA SER A 72 1.05 -1.36 13.82
C SER A 72 -0.37 -0.82 13.96
N VAL A 73 -1.12 -0.87 12.86
CA VAL A 73 -2.51 -0.45 12.76
C VAL A 73 -3.29 -1.55 12.04
N ASP A 74 -4.45 -1.92 12.58
CA ASP A 74 -5.28 -2.99 12.02
C ASP A 74 -5.94 -2.57 10.70
N SER A 75 -6.22 -3.56 9.84
CA SER A 75 -7.00 -3.38 8.62
C SER A 75 -8.34 -4.13 8.69
N ARG A 76 -9.35 -3.60 8.01
CA ARG A 76 -10.64 -4.27 7.82
C ARG A 76 -10.73 -4.81 6.41
N THR A 77 -10.98 -6.11 6.28
CA THR A 77 -11.20 -6.76 4.98
C THR A 77 -12.68 -6.66 4.58
N THR A 78 -12.91 -6.25 3.34
CA THR A 78 -14.22 -6.31 2.67
C THR A 78 -14.07 -7.05 1.34
N ARG A 79 -15.02 -7.96 1.05
CA ARG A 79 -15.12 -8.63 -0.24
C ARG A 79 -16.33 -8.08 -1.00
N ASP A 80 -16.09 -7.64 -2.22
CA ASP A 80 -17.13 -7.14 -3.13
C ASP A 80 -16.93 -7.78 -4.52
N GLY A 81 -17.72 -8.83 -4.80
CA GLY A 81 -17.63 -9.62 -6.01
C GLY A 81 -16.20 -10.08 -6.30
N ASN A 82 -15.61 -9.55 -7.37
CA ASN A 82 -14.26 -9.85 -7.81
C ASN A 82 -13.15 -9.00 -7.17
N THR A 83 -13.47 -8.25 -6.11
CA THR A 83 -12.56 -7.31 -5.46
C THR A 83 -12.40 -7.64 -3.98
N LEU A 84 -11.16 -7.65 -3.53
CA LEU A 84 -10.74 -7.73 -2.14
C LEU A 84 -10.20 -6.38 -1.72
N ILE A 85 -10.71 -5.82 -0.63
CA ILE A 85 -10.34 -4.48 -0.14
C ILE A 85 -9.92 -4.57 1.33
N TRP A 86 -8.82 -3.94 1.67
CA TRP A 86 -8.37 -3.71 3.05
C TRP A 86 -8.34 -2.22 3.33
N ALA A 87 -9.18 -1.78 4.25
CA ALA A 87 -9.28 -0.38 4.66
C ALA A 87 -8.61 -0.19 6.03
N TYR A 88 -7.80 0.86 6.22
CA TYR A 88 -7.01 1.05 7.44
C TYR A 88 -6.96 2.51 7.93
N PRO A 89 -7.10 2.77 9.25
CA PRO A 89 -7.33 1.80 10.32
C PRO A 89 -8.71 1.13 10.24
N ALA A 90 -8.81 -0.12 10.71
CA ALA A 90 -10.06 -0.88 10.74
C ALA A 90 -11.21 -0.13 11.44
N SER A 91 -10.91 0.60 12.52
CA SER A 91 -11.89 1.38 13.28
C SER A 91 -12.51 2.54 12.49
N ALA A 92 -11.79 3.08 11.51
CA ALA A 92 -12.30 4.16 10.65
C ALA A 92 -13.11 3.63 9.46
N ALA A 93 -13.10 2.31 9.23
CA ALA A 93 -13.89 1.65 8.19
C ALA A 93 -15.32 1.28 8.65
N GLU A 94 -15.67 1.53 9.91
CA GLU A 94 -17.02 1.27 10.47
C GLU A 94 -17.94 2.50 10.43
N SER A 95 -17.48 3.60 9.83
CA SER A 95 -18.22 4.86 9.75
C SER A 95 -19.37 4.79 8.75
N ASP A 96 -20.58 5.15 9.21
CA ASP A 96 -21.78 5.29 8.38
C ASP A 96 -21.68 6.46 7.37
N GLN A 97 -20.66 7.33 7.49
CA GLN A 97 -20.46 8.53 6.66
C GLN A 97 -19.47 8.33 5.52
N GLY A 98 -19.01 7.08 5.30
CA GLY A 98 -17.95 6.75 4.35
C GLY A 98 -16.63 6.47 5.07
N PHE A 99 -15.66 5.95 4.32
CA PHE A 99 -14.35 5.60 4.87
C PHE A 99 -13.57 6.86 5.24
N GLU A 100 -13.19 6.98 6.51
CA GLU A 100 -12.42 8.12 7.04
C GLU A 100 -11.05 7.68 7.58
N GLY A 101 -10.40 6.68 6.98
CA GLY A 101 -9.13 6.16 7.50
C GLY A 101 -7.88 6.86 6.93
N ILE A 102 -6.73 6.18 7.03
CA ILE A 102 -5.45 6.60 6.43
C ILE A 102 -5.44 6.27 4.92
N GLY A 103 -6.03 5.14 4.55
CA GLY A 103 -5.99 4.65 3.18
C GLY A 103 -6.60 3.26 3.03
N TYR A 104 -6.49 2.72 1.82
CA TYR A 104 -6.90 1.36 1.52
C TYR A 104 -5.93 0.68 0.57
N ALA A 105 -5.99 -0.65 0.55
CA ALA A 105 -5.36 -1.50 -0.45
C ALA A 105 -6.43 -2.40 -1.05
N ALA A 106 -6.35 -2.70 -2.34
CA ALA A 106 -7.32 -3.53 -3.03
C ALA A 106 -6.66 -4.37 -4.12
N ILE A 107 -7.22 -5.56 -4.32
CA ILE A 107 -6.90 -6.45 -5.44
C ILE A 107 -8.20 -6.75 -6.14
N ARG A 108 -8.28 -6.41 -7.43
CA ARG A 108 -9.40 -6.75 -8.30
C ARG A 108 -8.97 -7.80 -9.31
N PHE A 109 -9.81 -8.81 -9.48
CA PHE A 109 -9.58 -9.91 -10.43
C PHE A 109 -10.58 -9.88 -11.58
N GLN A 110 -10.13 -10.24 -12.77
CA GLN A 110 -11.00 -10.44 -13.94
C GLN A 110 -10.49 -11.62 -14.75
N VAL A 111 -11.39 -12.41 -15.32
CA VAL A 111 -11.03 -13.54 -16.19
C VAL A 111 -11.43 -13.21 -17.61
N PHE A 112 -10.55 -13.49 -18.57
CA PHE A 112 -10.83 -13.33 -19.99
C PHE A 112 -10.17 -14.44 -20.82
N ASN A 113 -10.73 -14.72 -22.00
CA ASN A 113 -10.16 -15.65 -22.96
C ASN A 113 -9.04 -14.98 -23.76
N MET A 114 -7.86 -15.58 -23.75
CA MET A 114 -6.73 -15.18 -24.58
C MET A 114 -6.56 -16.15 -25.73
N ALA A 115 -6.59 -15.64 -26.96
CA ALA A 115 -6.19 -16.42 -28.13
C ALA A 115 -4.68 -16.71 -28.08
N VAL A 116 -4.32 -17.99 -28.20
CA VAL A 116 -2.93 -18.46 -28.30
C VAL A 116 -2.57 -18.77 -29.74
N ASP A 117 -3.54 -19.32 -30.49
CA ASP A 117 -3.49 -19.53 -31.93
C ASP A 117 -4.91 -19.35 -32.52
N ALA A 118 -5.11 -19.73 -33.79
CA ALA A 118 -6.37 -19.52 -34.51
C ALA A 118 -7.55 -20.30 -33.92
N ASP A 119 -7.31 -21.46 -33.29
CA ASP A 119 -8.33 -22.39 -32.82
C ASP A 119 -8.26 -22.64 -31.30
N SER A 120 -7.30 -22.02 -30.61
CA SER A 120 -7.01 -22.23 -29.19
C SER A 120 -7.11 -20.94 -28.39
N VAL A 121 -7.94 -20.99 -27.35
CA VAL A 121 -8.02 -19.98 -26.29
C VAL A 121 -7.64 -20.59 -24.95
N ILE A 122 -6.94 -19.81 -24.14
CA ILE A 122 -6.68 -20.15 -22.73
C ILE A 122 -7.23 -19.04 -21.84
N PRO A 123 -7.68 -19.36 -20.62
CA PRO A 123 -8.01 -18.34 -19.64
C PRO A 123 -6.79 -17.51 -19.30
N ALA A 124 -7.02 -16.24 -19.00
CA ALA A 124 -6.08 -15.41 -18.27
C ALA A 124 -6.80 -14.74 -17.11
N LEU A 125 -6.15 -14.78 -15.95
CA LEU A 125 -6.61 -14.11 -14.75
C LEU A 125 -5.88 -12.77 -14.65
N GLN A 126 -6.54 -11.70 -15.08
CA GLN A 126 -6.07 -10.34 -14.86
C GLN A 126 -6.19 -9.99 -13.37
N PHE A 127 -5.22 -9.26 -12.86
CA PHE A 127 -5.31 -8.60 -11.57
C PHE A 127 -4.97 -7.12 -11.70
N ARG A 128 -5.60 -6.32 -10.85
CA ARG A 128 -5.27 -4.92 -10.62
C ARG A 128 -5.05 -4.71 -9.13
N LEU A 129 -3.83 -4.35 -8.79
CA LEU A 129 -3.42 -3.91 -7.46
C LEU A 129 -3.68 -2.41 -7.37
N ASN A 130 -4.27 -1.98 -6.27
CA ASN A 130 -4.57 -0.58 -6.01
C ASN A 130 -4.27 -0.27 -4.54
N SER A 131 -3.44 0.73 -4.26
CA SER A 131 -3.23 1.22 -2.90
C SER A 131 -3.31 2.74 -2.87
N THR A 132 -4.06 3.29 -1.94
CA THR A 132 -4.19 4.75 -1.75
C THR A 132 -3.81 5.11 -0.31
N VAL A 133 -3.00 6.15 -0.15
CA VAL A 133 -2.66 6.76 1.15
C VAL A 133 -2.91 8.26 1.08
N ALA A 134 -3.58 8.82 2.10
CA ALA A 134 -3.77 10.26 2.33
C ALA A 134 -4.47 11.11 1.24
N ASP A 135 -4.94 10.49 0.16
CA ASP A 135 -5.66 11.14 -0.94
C ASP A 135 -7.18 11.25 -0.62
N LEU A 136 -8.05 11.28 -1.65
CA LEU A 136 -9.53 11.27 -1.56
C LEU A 136 -10.14 10.26 -0.57
N ALA A 137 -9.39 9.21 -0.20
CA ALA A 137 -9.84 8.17 0.73
C ALA A 137 -9.49 8.46 2.20
N ALA A 138 -8.71 9.50 2.50
CA ALA A 138 -8.33 9.81 3.87
C ALA A 138 -9.32 10.73 4.56
N GLY A 139 -9.71 10.37 5.79
CA GLY A 139 -10.48 11.26 6.64
C GLY A 139 -9.65 12.49 7.04
N GLU A 140 -10.30 13.61 7.37
CA GLU A 140 -9.61 14.87 7.75
C GLU A 140 -8.55 14.65 8.84
N SER A 141 -8.83 13.78 9.81
CA SER A 141 -7.92 13.46 10.92
C SER A 141 -6.68 12.63 10.52
N TYR A 142 -6.63 12.15 9.28
CA TYR A 142 -5.54 11.35 8.71
C TYR A 142 -4.90 12.02 7.48
N GLN A 143 -5.13 13.32 7.27
CA GLN A 143 -4.42 14.06 6.23
C GLN A 143 -2.91 14.18 6.52
N GLY A 144 -2.12 14.25 5.45
CA GLY A 144 -0.67 14.47 5.52
C GLY A 144 0.16 13.21 5.79
N TYR A 145 -0.45 12.02 5.78
CA TYR A 145 0.33 10.78 5.60
C TYR A 145 0.86 10.70 4.16
N GLN A 146 1.94 9.96 3.97
CA GLN A 146 2.50 9.62 2.66
C GLN A 146 2.86 8.14 2.71
N ALA A 147 2.76 7.45 1.57
CA ALA A 147 3.21 6.07 1.49
C ALA A 147 4.74 6.05 1.51
N ASP A 148 5.34 5.34 2.47
CA ASP A 148 6.78 5.08 2.47
C ASP A 148 7.08 3.89 1.56
N SER A 149 6.29 2.82 1.72
CA SER A 149 6.47 1.57 0.98
C SER A 149 5.15 0.83 0.85
N PHE A 150 4.99 0.06 -0.22
CA PHE A 150 3.93 -0.93 -0.33
C PHE A 150 4.47 -2.26 -0.85
N ARG A 151 3.77 -3.33 -0.49
CA ARG A 151 3.94 -4.66 -1.07
C ARG A 151 2.58 -5.30 -1.22
N PHE A 152 2.30 -5.82 -2.40
CA PHE A 152 1.22 -6.77 -2.64
C PHE A 152 1.82 -8.13 -2.90
N TYR A 153 1.05 -9.16 -2.58
CA TYR A 153 1.34 -10.50 -3.04
C TYR A 153 0.09 -11.27 -3.41
N ILE A 154 0.22 -12.07 -4.46
CA ILE A 154 -0.81 -13.00 -4.93
C ILE A 154 -0.11 -14.34 -5.14
N GLY A 155 -0.59 -15.36 -4.44
CA GLY A 155 0.00 -16.69 -4.45
C GLY A 155 -0.97 -17.77 -4.86
N VAL A 156 -0.47 -18.78 -5.56
CA VAL A 156 -1.22 -20.02 -5.85
C VAL A 156 -0.70 -21.17 -4.98
N PRO A 157 -1.58 -22.11 -4.57
CA PRO A 157 -1.15 -23.32 -3.90
C PRO A 157 -0.12 -24.09 -4.74
N ARG A 158 0.91 -24.64 -4.10
CA ARG A 158 1.96 -25.43 -4.78
C ARG A 158 1.39 -26.67 -5.48
N THR A 159 0.28 -27.21 -4.99
CA THR A 159 -0.44 -28.32 -5.63
C THR A 159 -0.94 -27.95 -7.02
N TYR A 160 -1.54 -26.76 -7.16
CA TYR A 160 -1.97 -26.23 -8.45
C TYR A 160 -0.77 -25.95 -9.36
N ASP A 161 0.25 -25.26 -8.86
CA ASP A 161 1.41 -24.91 -9.69
C ASP A 161 2.20 -26.15 -10.15
N GLY A 162 2.26 -27.21 -9.35
CA GLY A 162 2.87 -28.47 -9.74
C GLY A 162 2.07 -29.26 -10.79
N ALA A 163 0.76 -29.06 -10.86
CA ALA A 163 -0.14 -29.78 -11.78
C ALA A 163 -0.38 -29.04 -13.10
N ALA A 164 -0.74 -27.76 -13.02
CA ALA A 164 -1.13 -26.93 -14.18
C ALA A 164 -0.06 -25.87 -14.51
N GLY A 165 0.66 -25.38 -13.49
CA GLY A 165 1.66 -24.31 -13.64
C GLY A 165 1.04 -22.95 -14.01
N LEU A 166 1.76 -21.87 -13.68
CA LEU A 166 1.29 -20.51 -13.95
C LEU A 166 2.43 -19.56 -14.29
N ARG A 167 2.23 -18.74 -15.34
CA ARG A 167 3.12 -17.63 -15.68
C ARG A 167 2.53 -16.32 -15.20
N ALA A 168 3.33 -15.52 -14.50
CA ALA A 168 2.97 -14.19 -14.06
C ALA A 168 3.55 -13.13 -15.01
N PHE A 169 2.72 -12.18 -15.40
CA PHE A 169 3.11 -11.01 -16.17
C PHE A 169 2.66 -9.77 -15.40
N VAL A 170 3.57 -8.83 -15.19
CA VAL A 170 3.28 -7.55 -14.55
C VAL A 170 3.57 -6.47 -15.58
N GLN A 171 2.63 -5.56 -15.79
CA GLN A 171 2.88 -4.41 -16.66
C GLN A 171 3.93 -3.51 -15.97
N PRO A 172 4.92 -3.01 -16.73
CA PRO A 172 5.89 -2.06 -16.18
C PRO A 172 5.11 -0.84 -15.67
N PRO A 173 5.20 -0.53 -14.37
CA PRO A 173 4.39 0.52 -13.79
C PRO A 173 4.92 1.90 -14.17
N GLN A 174 4.11 2.93 -13.90
CA GLN A 174 4.48 4.32 -14.18
C GLN A 174 5.60 4.85 -13.27
N TRP A 175 5.91 4.13 -12.18
CA TRP A 175 6.88 4.54 -11.17
C TRP A 175 8.19 3.74 -11.30
N PRO A 176 9.35 4.42 -11.24
CA PRO A 176 10.65 3.81 -11.57
C PRO A 176 11.13 2.72 -10.60
N ASP A 177 10.59 2.64 -9.37
CA ASP A 177 11.14 1.80 -8.29
C ASP A 177 10.33 0.57 -7.89
N ILE A 178 9.35 0.16 -8.71
CA ILE A 178 8.60 -1.07 -8.43
C ILE A 178 9.42 -2.32 -8.81
N ARG A 179 9.53 -3.22 -7.84
CA ARG A 179 10.21 -4.51 -7.96
C ARG A 179 9.17 -5.62 -7.98
N THR A 180 9.40 -6.60 -8.84
CA THR A 180 8.55 -7.80 -8.93
C THR A 180 9.41 -9.03 -8.66
N THR A 181 8.94 -9.90 -7.78
CA THR A 181 9.54 -11.23 -7.57
C THR A 181 8.48 -12.31 -7.76
N TYR A 182 8.89 -13.45 -8.31
CA TYR A 182 7.99 -14.59 -8.50
C TYR A 182 8.72 -15.87 -8.10
N GLY A 183 8.28 -16.49 -7.01
CA GLY A 183 8.99 -17.61 -6.40
C GLY A 183 8.17 -18.32 -5.33
N TYR A 184 8.76 -19.32 -4.67
CA TYR A 184 8.08 -20.06 -3.61
C TYR A 184 8.31 -19.44 -2.25
N THR A 185 7.22 -19.24 -1.52
CA THR A 185 7.19 -18.94 -0.09
C THR A 185 6.48 -20.10 0.62
N GLY A 186 7.25 -21.08 1.11
CA GLY A 186 6.69 -22.29 1.72
C GLY A 186 5.89 -23.14 0.72
N ALA A 187 4.58 -23.28 0.95
CA ALA A 187 3.67 -24.08 0.12
C ALA A 187 2.94 -23.27 -0.96
N VAL A 188 3.30 -22.01 -1.15
CA VAL A 188 2.64 -21.09 -2.09
C VAL A 188 3.67 -20.58 -3.09
N ARG A 189 3.30 -20.54 -4.38
CA ARG A 189 4.07 -19.81 -5.40
C ARG A 189 3.52 -18.39 -5.49
N GLU A 190 4.30 -17.44 -5.00
CA GLU A 190 3.91 -16.05 -4.77
C GLU A 190 4.51 -15.13 -5.85
N LEU A 191 3.64 -14.31 -6.44
CA LEU A 191 4.04 -13.06 -7.09
C LEU A 191 3.99 -11.95 -6.04
N ALA A 192 5.14 -11.33 -5.77
CA ALA A 192 5.19 -10.13 -4.94
C ALA A 192 5.54 -8.91 -5.79
N VAL A 193 4.74 -7.86 -5.68
CA VAL A 193 4.92 -6.55 -6.30
C VAL A 193 5.15 -5.55 -5.18
N GLN A 194 6.29 -4.87 -5.17
CA GLN A 194 6.67 -3.97 -4.08
C GLN A 194 7.26 -2.67 -4.62
N ALA A 195 6.96 -1.55 -3.98
CA ALA A 195 7.78 -0.35 -4.06
C ALA A 195 8.31 -0.02 -2.66
N PRO A 196 9.63 -0.12 -2.44
CA PRO A 196 10.22 0.11 -1.13
C PRO A 196 10.37 1.60 -0.79
N ASP A 197 10.41 2.48 -1.79
CA ASP A 197 10.83 3.89 -1.64
C ASP A 197 9.85 4.82 -2.39
N VAL A 198 8.59 4.89 -1.95
CA VAL A 198 7.54 5.71 -2.60
C VAL A 198 7.64 7.18 -2.22
N HIS A 199 7.60 7.48 -0.91
CA HIS A 199 7.66 8.82 -0.31
C HIS A 199 6.68 9.86 -0.91
N GLU A 200 5.51 9.41 -1.38
CA GLU A 200 4.49 10.23 -2.02
C GLU A 200 3.10 9.85 -1.48
N ASP A 201 2.18 10.82 -1.48
CA ASP A 201 0.74 10.59 -1.31
C ASP A 201 0.08 10.24 -2.64
N GLY A 202 -1.15 9.72 -2.59
CA GLY A 202 -1.91 9.39 -3.79
C GLY A 202 -2.19 7.91 -3.96
N THR A 203 -2.48 7.54 -5.20
CA THR A 203 -2.98 6.22 -5.58
C THR A 203 -2.00 5.50 -6.49
N ILE A 204 -1.66 4.28 -6.09
CA ILE A 204 -0.70 3.40 -6.75
C ILE A 204 -1.48 2.29 -7.43
N ILE A 205 -1.31 2.16 -8.74
CA ILE A 205 -1.97 1.12 -9.53
C ILE A 205 -0.92 0.27 -10.23
N VAL A 206 -1.00 -1.05 -10.04
CA VAL A 206 -0.20 -2.02 -10.79
C VAL A 206 -1.11 -3.07 -11.38
N GLU A 207 -0.99 -3.26 -12.69
CA GLU A 207 -1.77 -4.25 -13.42
C GLU A 207 -0.90 -5.42 -13.85
N GLY A 208 -1.50 -6.59 -13.92
CA GLY A 208 -0.83 -7.77 -14.42
C GLY A 208 -1.83 -8.88 -14.70
N ARG A 209 -1.28 -10.04 -15.05
CA ARG A 209 -2.08 -11.22 -15.32
C ARG A 209 -1.31 -12.48 -14.98
N PHE A 210 -2.07 -13.50 -14.64
CA PHE A 210 -1.64 -14.87 -14.59
C PHE A 210 -2.16 -15.63 -15.81
N GLN A 211 -1.26 -16.39 -16.43
CA GLN A 211 -1.56 -17.23 -17.58
C GLN A 211 -1.25 -18.69 -17.22
N PRO A 212 -2.27 -19.54 -17.02
CA PRO A 212 -2.08 -20.99 -16.90
C PRO A 212 -1.54 -21.59 -18.20
N TYR A 213 -0.99 -22.80 -18.11
CA TYR A 213 -0.56 -23.55 -19.29
C TYR A 213 -1.72 -24.30 -19.97
N ASP A 214 -2.81 -24.53 -19.25
CA ASP A 214 -4.03 -25.20 -19.73
C ASP A 214 -5.28 -24.32 -19.51
N ALA A 215 -6.46 -24.91 -19.70
CA ALA A 215 -7.75 -24.23 -19.56
C ALA A 215 -8.25 -24.12 -18.11
N THR A 216 -7.42 -24.46 -17.12
CA THR A 216 -7.83 -24.56 -15.72
C THR A 216 -7.22 -23.42 -14.91
N LEU A 217 -8.04 -22.70 -14.16
CA LEU A 217 -7.59 -21.68 -13.21
C LEU A 217 -7.44 -22.28 -11.81
N PRO A 218 -6.63 -21.68 -10.91
CA PRO A 218 -6.65 -22.08 -9.51
C PRO A 218 -8.04 -21.80 -8.92
N SER A 219 -8.56 -22.66 -8.05
CA SER A 219 -9.79 -22.37 -7.29
C SER A 219 -9.59 -21.30 -6.23
N GLU A 220 -8.39 -21.19 -5.67
CA GLU A 220 -8.07 -20.23 -4.62
C GLU A 220 -6.76 -19.48 -4.87
N LEU A 221 -6.70 -18.23 -4.41
CA LEU A 221 -5.52 -17.40 -4.38
C LEU A 221 -5.24 -16.93 -2.96
N HIS A 222 -3.98 -17.00 -2.54
CA HIS A 222 -3.52 -16.38 -1.30
C HIS A 222 -3.12 -14.94 -1.57
N CYS A 223 -3.92 -14.01 -1.09
CA CYS A 223 -3.76 -12.59 -1.32
C CYS A 223 -3.27 -11.90 -0.05
N GLY A 224 -2.48 -10.85 -0.22
CA GLY A 224 -2.19 -9.96 0.88
C GLY A 224 -1.50 -8.69 0.47
N PHE A 225 -1.36 -7.81 1.44
CA PHE A 225 -0.72 -6.52 1.28
C PHE A 225 0.04 -6.13 2.56
N GLU A 226 1.01 -5.25 2.40
CA GLU A 226 1.75 -4.57 3.45
C GLU A 226 1.96 -3.12 3.01
N VAL A 227 1.67 -2.16 3.89
CA VAL A 227 1.89 -0.73 3.66
C VAL A 227 2.59 -0.15 4.88
N GLN A 228 3.58 0.70 4.63
CA GLN A 228 4.10 1.63 5.61
C GLN A 228 3.77 3.05 5.15
N ALA A 229 3.23 3.86 6.05
CA ALA A 229 2.93 5.26 5.78
C ALA A 229 3.47 6.14 6.89
N SER A 230 3.95 7.34 6.54
CA SER A 230 4.48 8.30 7.50
C SER A 230 3.81 9.67 7.36
N GLN A 231 3.59 10.32 8.49
CA GLN A 231 3.16 11.71 8.56
C GLN A 231 4.37 12.56 8.98
N SER A 232 4.65 13.61 8.21
CA SER A 232 5.74 14.55 8.49
C SER A 232 5.41 15.51 9.66
N GLY A 233 6.46 16.06 10.30
CA GLY A 233 6.34 17.13 11.30
C GLY A 233 6.86 16.77 12.71
N PRO A 234 6.81 17.71 13.67
CA PRO A 234 7.40 17.54 15.01
C PRO A 234 6.76 16.40 15.83
N LEU A 235 5.55 16.00 15.47
CA LEU A 235 4.81 14.88 16.05
C LEU A 235 4.56 13.77 15.03
N GLY A 236 5.40 13.73 13.98
CA GLY A 236 5.28 12.79 12.88
C GLY A 236 5.17 11.35 13.35
N ARG A 237 4.35 10.57 12.64
CA ARG A 237 4.03 9.19 13.00
C ARG A 237 4.25 8.32 11.80
N THR A 238 4.93 7.19 12.00
CA THR A 238 4.97 6.11 11.01
C THR A 238 4.03 5.02 11.46
N VAL A 239 3.23 4.51 10.54
CA VAL A 239 2.34 3.36 10.74
C VAL A 239 2.71 2.23 9.79
N ARG A 240 2.41 1.00 10.20
CA ARG A 240 2.47 -0.20 9.38
C ARG A 240 1.14 -0.91 9.43
N VAL A 241 0.71 -1.37 8.27
CA VAL A 241 -0.54 -2.08 8.08
C VAL A 241 -0.25 -3.28 7.21
N ASP A 242 -0.83 -4.42 7.54
CA ASP A 242 -0.84 -5.60 6.70
C ASP A 242 -2.21 -6.26 6.72
N GLY A 243 -2.43 -7.16 5.77
CA GLY A 243 -3.62 -8.00 5.71
C GLY A 243 -3.42 -9.18 4.78
N ARG A 244 -4.14 -10.26 5.09
CA ARG A 244 -4.12 -11.52 4.35
C ARG A 244 -5.53 -12.02 4.16
N GLU A 245 -5.81 -12.58 2.99
CA GLU A 245 -7.08 -13.21 2.70
C GLU A 245 -6.92 -14.31 1.64
N THR A 246 -7.83 -15.27 1.63
CA THR A 246 -7.92 -16.22 0.52
C THR A 246 -9.05 -15.81 -0.41
N PHE A 247 -8.75 -15.64 -1.69
CA PHE A 247 -9.72 -15.27 -2.71
C PHE A 247 -10.18 -16.52 -3.48
N ASP A 248 -11.48 -16.78 -3.49
CA ASP A 248 -12.09 -17.87 -4.23
C ASP A 248 -12.33 -17.42 -5.68
N VAL A 249 -11.65 -18.04 -6.64
CA VAL A 249 -11.70 -17.67 -8.06
C VAL A 249 -13.05 -18.03 -8.70
N SER A 250 -13.79 -18.98 -8.12
CA SER A 250 -15.10 -19.40 -8.64
C SER A 250 -16.18 -18.33 -8.49
N VAL A 251 -15.95 -17.29 -7.68
CA VAL A 251 -16.88 -16.16 -7.53
C VAL A 251 -16.76 -15.13 -8.65
N ILE A 252 -15.75 -15.26 -9.52
CA ILE A 252 -15.61 -14.42 -10.72
C ILE A 252 -16.50 -15.01 -11.82
N ASP A 253 -17.12 -14.14 -12.62
CA ASP A 253 -17.78 -14.57 -13.85
C ASP A 253 -16.75 -15.23 -14.80
N LEU A 254 -16.83 -16.55 -14.93
CA LEU A 254 -15.95 -17.32 -15.81
C LEU A 254 -16.54 -17.40 -17.22
N PRO A 255 -15.75 -17.13 -18.28
CA PRO A 255 -16.17 -17.39 -19.65
C PRO A 255 -16.46 -18.88 -19.88
N GLU A 256 -17.28 -19.17 -20.89
CA GLU A 256 -17.66 -20.54 -21.25
C GLU A 256 -16.43 -21.42 -21.51
N GLY A 257 -16.44 -22.64 -20.96
CA GLY A 257 -15.37 -23.62 -21.13
C GLY A 257 -14.19 -23.49 -20.15
N ILE A 258 -14.16 -22.45 -19.30
CA ILE A 258 -13.15 -22.31 -18.24
C ILE A 258 -13.62 -22.99 -16.96
N THR A 259 -12.69 -23.70 -16.30
CA THR A 259 -12.94 -24.37 -15.02
C THR A 259 -11.89 -23.98 -13.99
N THR A 260 -12.19 -24.21 -12.72
CA THR A 260 -11.25 -24.09 -11.61
C THR A 260 -10.82 -25.49 -11.14
N ALA A 261 -9.55 -25.61 -10.71
CA ALA A 261 -8.95 -26.84 -10.19
C ALA A 261 -9.21 -27.05 -8.70
#